data_AF-A0A3N0W320-F1
#
_entry.id   AF-A0A3N0W320-F1
#
_cell.length_a   1.000
_cell.length_b   1.000
_cell.length_c   1.000
_cell.angle_alpha   90.00
_cell.angle_beta   90.00
_cell.angle_gamma   90.00
#
_symmetry.space_group_name_H-M   'P 1'
#
loop_
_entity.id
_entity.type
_entity.pdbx_description
1 polymer ?
#
loop_
_entity_poly.entity_id
_entity_poly.type
_entity_poly.pdbx_seq_one_letter_code
_entity_poly.pdbx_strand_id
1 'polypeptide(L)'
;MNQFFENNIVQSSLEEYYNKKIIIYDEKKVLTNKPIQYQNDSISLNIQTTQPLDNSFFRIYDFILNKDLGFVVFSTSDRSQGILYYLKRNNKNNKWEIMEMKKRFSK
;
A
#
# COMPACT_ATOMS: atom_id res chain seq x y z
N MET A 1 7.97 5.97 6.15
CA MET A 1 6.88 5.02 5.88
C MET A 1 5.54 5.74 5.79
N ASN A 2 5.14 6.52 6.81
CA ASN A 2 3.92 7.36 6.75
C ASN A 2 3.80 8.17 5.44
N GLN A 3 4.89 8.79 5.00
CA GLN A 3 4.96 9.52 3.74
C GLN A 3 4.48 8.74 2.50
N PHE A 4 4.69 7.41 2.45
CA PHE A 4 4.23 6.60 1.32
C PHE A 4 2.70 6.46 1.32
N PHE A 5 2.11 6.15 2.48
CA PHE A 5 0.65 5.99 2.62
C PHE A 5 -0.11 7.31 2.61
N GLU A 6 0.55 8.43 2.91
CA GLU A 6 0.01 9.79 2.77
C GLU A 6 0.06 10.31 1.32
N ASN A 7 0.77 9.63 0.42
CA ASN A 7 0.94 10.09 -0.96
C ASN A 7 -0.36 9.92 -1.77
N ASN A 8 -0.86 11.01 -2.37
CA ASN A 8 -2.08 11.01 -3.18
C ASN A 8 -2.04 9.99 -4.32
N ILE A 9 -0.89 9.83 -5.00
CA ILE A 9 -0.75 8.87 -6.11
C ILE A 9 -0.94 7.44 -5.59
N VAL A 10 -0.43 7.12 -4.40
CA VAL A 10 -0.61 5.80 -3.77
C VAL A 10 -2.06 5.58 -3.42
N GLN A 11 -2.72 6.55 -2.77
CA GLN A 11 -4.12 6.41 -2.40
C GLN A 11 -5.03 6.32 -3.63
N SER A 12 -4.89 7.21 -4.61
CA SER A 12 -5.71 7.18 -5.83
C SER A 12 -5.52 5.88 -6.62
N SER A 13 -4.28 5.38 -6.76
CA SER A 13 -4.04 4.11 -7.48
C SER A 13 -4.61 2.88 -6.76
N LEU A 14 -4.73 2.91 -5.43
CA LEU A 14 -5.39 1.85 -4.66
C LEU A 14 -6.91 1.97 -4.69
N GLU A 15 -7.44 3.20 -4.73
CA GLU A 15 -8.88 3.47 -4.84
C GLU A 15 -9.48 2.87 -6.13
N GLU A 16 -8.71 2.79 -7.21
CA GLU A 16 -9.15 2.16 -8.47
C GLU A 16 -9.61 0.70 -8.33
N TYR A 17 -9.19 0.00 -7.26
CA TYR A 17 -9.64 -1.37 -6.96
C TYR A 17 -10.86 -1.39 -6.06
N TYR A 18 -10.95 -0.45 -5.11
CA TYR A 18 -12.01 -0.37 -4.11
C TYR A 18 -12.40 1.10 -3.87
N ASN A 19 -13.61 1.47 -4.27
CA ASN A 19 -14.12 2.86 -4.19
C ASN A 19 -14.01 3.46 -2.77
N LYS A 20 -13.32 4.62 -2.66
CA LYS A 20 -13.21 5.54 -1.51
C LYS A 20 -12.65 5.02 -0.19
N LYS A 21 -12.75 3.72 0.09
CA LYS A 21 -12.24 3.08 1.31
C LYS A 21 -11.25 2.00 0.97
N ILE A 22 -9.98 2.30 1.20
CA ILE A 22 -8.88 1.37 1.01
C ILE A 22 -8.62 0.67 2.34
N ILE A 23 -8.66 -0.66 2.34
CA ILE A 23 -8.28 -1.47 3.49
C ILE A 23 -7.06 -2.28 3.10
N ILE A 24 -5.99 -2.20 3.89
CA ILE A 24 -4.79 -3.03 3.77
C ILE A 24 -4.75 -3.95 5.00
N TYR A 25 -4.85 -5.25 4.76
CA TYR A 25 -4.68 -6.28 5.78
C TYR A 25 -3.20 -6.65 5.91
N ASP A 26 -2.58 -6.19 7.01
CA ASP A 26 -1.21 -6.50 7.39
C ASP A 26 -1.17 -7.77 8.26
N GLU A 27 -1.41 -8.92 7.61
CA GLU A 27 -1.45 -10.24 8.23
C GLU A 27 -0.19 -10.56 9.06
N LYS A 28 0.97 -10.16 8.54
CA LYS A 28 2.28 -10.43 9.14
C LYS A 28 2.77 -9.31 10.06
N LYS A 29 2.00 -8.23 10.22
CA LYS A 29 2.37 -7.05 11.02
C LYS A 29 3.70 -6.43 10.60
N VAL A 30 4.01 -6.45 9.30
CA VAL A 30 5.29 -5.95 8.76
C VAL A 30 5.34 -4.43 8.72
N LEU A 31 4.19 -3.76 8.63
CA LEU A 31 4.09 -2.30 8.66
C LEU A 31 3.74 -1.79 10.06
N THR A 32 2.83 -2.48 10.76
CA THR A 32 2.34 -2.02 12.06
C THR A 32 1.82 -3.15 12.94
N ASN A 33 1.93 -2.95 14.26
CA ASN A 33 1.36 -3.84 15.27
C ASN A 33 -0.08 -3.47 15.67
N LYS A 34 -0.56 -2.29 15.25
CA LYS A 34 -1.89 -1.76 15.58
C LYS A 34 -2.55 -1.14 14.33
N PRO A 35 -3.88 -1.03 14.27
CA PRO A 35 -4.53 -0.34 13.18
C PRO A 35 -4.02 1.10 13.02
N ILE A 36 -3.79 1.53 11.78
CA ILE A 36 -3.38 2.89 11.42
C ILE A 36 -4.30 3.38 10.30
N GLN A 37 -4.74 4.62 10.42
CA GLN A 37 -5.53 5.29 9.40
C GLN A 37 -4.73 6.45 8.81
N TYR A 38 -4.75 6.53 7.48
CA TYR A 38 -4.27 7.65 6.70
C TYR A 38 -5.47 8.23 5.95
N GLN A 39 -5.55 9.56 5.87
CA GLN A 39 -6.64 10.25 5.21
C GLN A 39 -6.09 11.37 4.34
N ASN A 40 -6.59 11.48 3.12
CA ASN A 40 -6.26 12.55 2.19
C ASN A 40 -7.51 12.96 1.43
N ASP A 41 -7.85 14.25 1.49
CA ASP A 41 -9.09 14.82 0.94
C ASP A 41 -10.34 13.97 1.23
N SER A 42 -10.71 13.06 0.30
CA SER A 42 -11.89 12.20 0.33
C SER A 42 -11.60 10.69 0.43
N ILE A 43 -10.32 10.28 0.44
CA ILE A 43 -9.90 8.88 0.45
C ILE A 43 -9.41 8.51 1.85
N SER A 44 -9.91 7.40 2.39
CA SER A 44 -9.42 6.81 3.63
C SER A 44 -8.69 5.50 3.35
N LEU A 45 -7.45 5.42 3.82
CA LEU A 45 -6.64 4.21 3.80
C LEU A 45 -6.46 3.70 5.23
N ASN A 46 -6.90 2.47 5.47
CA ASN A 46 -6.82 1.82 6.78
C ASN A 46 -5.92 0.60 6.70
N ILE A 47 -4.83 0.60 7.45
CA ILE A 47 -4.00 -0.58 7.67
C ILE A 47 -4.51 -1.28 8.93
N GLN A 48 -4.88 -2.55 8.80
CA GLN A 48 -5.47 -3.33 9.89
C GLN A 48 -4.70 -4.64 10.08
N THR A 49 -4.61 -5.10 11.32
CA THR A 49 -3.91 -6.36 11.68
C THR A 49 -4.88 -7.53 11.92
N THR A 50 -6.18 -7.27 11.85
CA THR A 50 -7.26 -8.27 11.87
C THR A 50 -7.82 -8.38 10.46
N GLN A 51 -8.09 -9.61 10.00
CA GLN A 51 -8.63 -9.82 8.67
C GLN A 51 -10.04 -9.21 8.56
N PRO A 52 -10.33 -8.40 7.52
CA PRO A 52 -11.68 -7.91 7.25
C PRO A 52 -12.67 -9.05 6.98
N LEU A 53 -13.94 -8.82 7.32
CA LEU A 53 -15.02 -9.78 7.05
C LEU A 53 -15.43 -9.80 5.57
N ASP A 54 -15.34 -8.65 4.90
CA ASP A 54 -15.58 -8.54 3.46
C ASP A 54 -14.32 -8.89 2.65
N ASN A 55 -14.50 -9.11 1.35
CA ASN A 55 -13.40 -9.38 0.42
C ASN A 55 -12.81 -8.08 -0.20
N SER A 56 -13.13 -6.91 0.36
CA SER A 56 -12.75 -5.61 -0.20
C SER A 56 -11.51 -5.05 0.50
N PHE A 57 -10.40 -5.79 0.39
CA PHE A 57 -9.13 -5.40 1.01
C PHE A 57 -7.93 -5.87 0.20
N PHE A 58 -6.82 -5.19 0.41
CA PHE A 58 -5.51 -5.58 -0.07
C PHE A 58 -4.77 -6.43 0.96
N ARG A 59 -4.02 -7.43 0.49
CA ARG A 59 -3.00 -8.13 1.26
C ARG A 59 -1.62 -7.59 0.90
N ILE A 60 -0.74 -7.55 1.89
CA ILE A 60 0.69 -7.27 1.69
C ILE A 60 1.35 -8.56 1.23
N TYR A 61 1.77 -8.61 -0.04
CA TYR A 61 2.39 -9.80 -0.61
C TYR A 61 3.89 -9.82 -0.32
N ASP A 62 4.57 -8.70 -0.55
CA ASP A 62 5.99 -8.52 -0.28
C ASP A 62 6.31 -7.06 0.08
N PHE A 63 7.31 -6.89 0.94
CA PHE A 63 7.81 -5.61 1.40
C PHE A 63 9.30 -5.73 1.69
N ILE A 64 10.13 -5.07 0.88
CA ILE A 64 11.58 -5.00 1.10
C ILE A 64 11.97 -3.54 1.17
N LEU A 65 12.58 -3.12 2.28
CA LEU A 65 13.08 -1.76 2.46
C LEU A 65 14.54 -1.84 2.87
N ASN A 66 15.46 -1.56 1.94
CA ASN A 66 16.85 -1.28 2.29
C ASN A 66 17.04 0.24 2.46
N LYS A 67 18.27 0.71 2.68
CA LYS A 67 18.52 2.13 2.98
C LYS A 67 18.06 3.10 1.88
N ASP A 68 18.12 2.67 0.61
CA ASP A 68 17.99 3.55 -0.56
C ASP A 68 16.88 3.10 -1.53
N LEU A 69 16.45 1.84 -1.47
CA LEU A 69 15.44 1.23 -2.33
C LEU A 69 14.38 0.51 -1.50
N GLY A 70 13.13 0.73 -1.89
CA GLY A 70 11.95 0.09 -1.32
C GLY A 70 11.12 -0.59 -2.39
N PHE A 71 10.46 -1.67 -2.02
CA PHE A 71 9.51 -2.37 -2.87
C PHE A 71 8.28 -2.74 -2.05
N VAL A 72 7.10 -2.44 -2.58
CA VAL A 72 5.82 -2.72 -1.91
C VAL A 72 4.89 -3.39 -2.90
N VAL A 73 4.34 -4.55 -2.52
CA VAL A 73 3.36 -5.27 -3.33
C VAL A 73 2.06 -5.44 -2.56
N PHE A 74 1.00 -4.91 -3.13
CA PHE A 74 -0.35 -5.19 -2.69
C PHE A 74 -1.06 -6.10 -3.69
N SER A 75 -1.87 -7.02 -3.17
CA SER A 75 -2.74 -7.88 -3.97
C SER A 75 -4.16 -7.80 -3.44
N THR A 76 -5.17 -7.93 -4.28
CA THR A 76 -6.57 -8.04 -3.86
C THR A 76 -6.76 -9.28 -2.97
N SER A 77 -7.84 -9.31 -2.19
CA SER A 77 -8.13 -10.39 -1.23
C SER A 77 -8.12 -11.79 -1.86
N ASP A 78 -8.62 -11.90 -3.09
CA ASP A 78 -8.68 -13.08 -3.96
C ASP A 78 -7.37 -13.34 -4.74
N ARG A 79 -6.41 -12.43 -4.64
CA ARG A 79 -5.11 -12.43 -5.32
C ARG A 79 -5.20 -12.38 -6.85
N SER A 80 -6.36 -12.03 -7.40
CA SER A 80 -6.56 -11.96 -8.86
C SER A 80 -5.88 -10.73 -9.49
N GLN A 81 -5.72 -9.66 -8.71
CA GLN A 81 -5.08 -8.43 -9.13
C GLN A 81 -4.11 -7.92 -8.06
N GLY A 82 -3.27 -6.97 -8.45
CA GLY A 82 -2.36 -6.31 -7.52
C GLY A 82 -1.67 -5.11 -8.12
N ILE A 83 -0.89 -4.43 -7.28
CA ILE A 83 -0.12 -3.26 -7.64
C ILE A 83 1.24 -3.30 -6.94
N LEU A 84 2.27 -2.95 -7.70
CA LEU A 84 3.66 -2.95 -7.29
C LEU A 84 4.16 -1.51 -7.31
N TYR A 85 4.86 -1.11 -6.25
CA TYR A 85 5.54 0.18 -6.16
C TYR A 85 7.04 -0.05 -5.96
N TYR A 86 7.83 0.56 -6.84
CA TYR A 86 9.27 0.70 -6.67
C TYR A 86 9.57 2.08 -6.12
N LEU A 87 10.23 2.13 -4.97
CA LEU A 87 10.53 3.34 -4.24
C LEU A 87 12.04 3.57 -4.19
N LYS A 88 12.45 4.82 -4.30
CA LYS A 88 13.82 5.24 -4.06
C LYS A 88 13.85 6.36 -3.04
N ARG A 89 14.82 6.31 -2.14
CA ARG A 89 15.07 7.40 -1.21
C ARG A 89 15.87 8.49 -1.92
N ASN A 90 15.35 9.71 -1.91
CA ASN A 90 16.05 10.86 -2.47
C ASN A 90 17.15 11.31 -1.50
N ASN A 91 18.39 11.28 -1.96
CA ASN A 91 19.58 11.59 -1.17
C ASN A 91 19.63 13.05 -0.68
N LYS A 92 18.91 13.97 -1.34
CA LYS A 92 18.95 15.42 -1.00
C LYS A 92 18.03 15.77 0.16
N ASN A 93 16.86 15.15 0.25
CA ASN A 93 15.81 15.50 1.22
C ASN A 93 15.37 14.30 2.09
N ASN A 94 16.00 13.14 1.90
CA ASN A 94 15.76 11.90 2.64
C ASN A 94 14.33 11.33 2.51
N LYS A 95 13.55 11.82 1.53
CA LYS A 95 12.16 11.44 1.27
C LYS A 95 12.08 10.24 0.31
N TRP A 96 11.03 9.45 0.45
CA TRP A 96 10.74 8.38 -0.50
C TRP A 96 10.00 8.92 -1.72
N GLU A 97 10.47 8.51 -2.90
CA GLU A 97 9.89 8.84 -4.21
C GLU A 97 9.49 7.56 -4.93
N ILE A 98 8.33 7.60 -5.60
CA ILE A 98 7.85 6.48 -6.42
C ILE A 98 8.60 6.56 -7.75
N MET A 99 9.44 5.57 -8.02
CA MET A 99 10.13 5.43 -9.30
C MET A 99 9.23 4.81 -10.36
N GLU A 100 8.51 3.76 -9.98
CA GLU A 100 7.66 3.02 -10.90
C GLU A 100 6.48 2.42 -10.16
N MET A 101 5.34 2.38 -10.85
CA MET A 101 4.11 1.74 -10.40
C MET A 101 3.63 0.79 -11.49
N LYS A 102 3.38 -0.48 -11.15
CA LYS A 102 2.91 -1.50 -12.10
C LYS A 102 1.70 -2.23 -11.56
N LYS A 103 0.62 -2.27 -12.34
CA LYS A 103 -0.54 -3.13 -12.07
C LYS A 103 -0.22 -4.55 -12.52
N ARG A 104 -0.69 -5.52 -11.75
CA ARG A 104 -0.58 -6.95 -12.03
C ARG A 104 -1.97 -7.56 -12.09
N PHE A 105 -2.20 -8.40 -13.09
CA PHE A 105 -3.37 -9.26 -13.20
C PHE A 105 -2.84 -10.69 -13.26
N SER A 106 -3.31 -11.58 -12.39
CA SER A 106 -3.02 -13.00 -12.56
C SER A 106 -3.84 -13.50 -13.76
N LYS A 107 -3.16 -14.13 -14.71
CA LYS A 107 -3.79 -14.91 -15.78
C LYS A 107 -4.38 -16.20 -15.23
#